data_AF-A0A2V5W9J9-F1
#
_entry.id   AF-A0A2V5W9J9-F1
#
_cell.length_a   1.000
_cell.length_b   1.000
_cell.length_c   1.000
_cell.angle_alpha   90.00
_cell.angle_beta   90.00
_cell.angle_gamma   90.00
#
_symmetry.space_group_name_H-M   'P 1'
#
loop_
_entity.id
_entity.type
_entity.pdbx_description
1 polymer ?
#
loop_
_entity_poly.entity_id
_entity_poly.type
_entity_poly.pdbx_seq_one_letter_code
_entity_poly.pdbx_strand_id
1 'polypeptide(L)'
;MNPRSFFAELKRRNVYRAAVAYGVVSWLLVQIATQVFPFFEIPNWAIRMVIVVLLLGFPVALVTAWIYELTPDGLQRTDDVAPGRSLSPTTGRKIDFAIIGVLLAVIAFMAWQHFRPGKIAPRHGPPAKSVAILPFLDLSQSRDQEYFSDGITEQIIESLAHLHDLFVVARTTAFSFKNKSGDVREIGSQLQVTHVLEGSVRRGNGRVRIVAQLIDVANGFHVWSETYDSTEQDLLSLQSDVARKVATALRIELHLAETEQLVKPLTQNPEAYDSYLRGRYLINKGSVESIEKGRALFEQAIAKDPNFALGHAGIADSYILLCKLGALLPDEAAPIAWSEVTAALALDDKLAEGYISRGILLNDFEWNGAAAEKDYRRAQELSPNSAEARHWYARELAQFSRFEEALREIGAAEKLDPLSAFIRTSKAKILWAARRYDDAIPQCLRALDFEPNLARPLSILSQCYLQQNHFPEGIAAAKRYDELSGGSG
;
A
#
# COMPACT_ATOMS: atom_id res chain seq x y z
N MET A 1 27.29 32.53 -41.98
CA MET A 1 28.66 32.08 -41.68
C MET A 1 29.13 31.16 -42.78
N ASN A 2 30.33 31.39 -43.32
CA ASN A 2 30.87 30.59 -44.42
C ASN A 2 31.37 29.24 -43.85
N PRO A 3 30.83 28.08 -44.23
CA PRO A 3 31.17 26.80 -43.59
C PRO A 3 32.67 26.44 -43.73
N ARG A 4 33.33 26.91 -44.80
CA ARG A 4 34.77 26.73 -45.02
C ARG A 4 35.64 27.52 -44.04
N SER A 5 35.18 28.66 -43.51
CA SER A 5 35.92 29.41 -42.49
C SER A 5 35.76 28.79 -41.10
N PHE A 6 34.58 28.25 -40.78
CA PHE A 6 34.30 27.60 -39.50
C PHE A 6 35.14 26.33 -39.27
N PHE A 7 35.27 25.47 -40.29
CA PHE A 7 36.11 24.26 -40.21
C PHE A 7 37.61 24.58 -40.14
N ALA A 8 38.06 25.64 -40.81
CA ALA A 8 39.45 26.11 -40.70
C ALA A 8 39.75 26.63 -39.29
N GLU A 9 38.78 27.27 -38.65
CA GLU A 9 38.88 27.84 -37.30
C GLU A 9 38.82 26.77 -36.19
N LEU A 10 37.98 25.74 -36.36
CA LEU A 10 37.99 24.50 -35.55
C LEU A 10 39.34 23.78 -35.58
N LYS A 11 39.96 23.73 -36.75
CA LYS A 11 41.28 23.10 -36.94
C LYS A 11 42.41 23.96 -36.36
N ARG A 12 42.27 25.29 -36.43
CA ARG A 12 43.22 26.26 -35.85
C ARG A 12 43.23 26.21 -34.31
N ARG A 13 42.05 26.08 -33.67
CA ARG A 13 41.89 26.09 -32.20
C ARG A 13 41.99 24.71 -31.54
N ASN A 14 42.47 23.68 -32.24
CA ASN A 14 42.62 22.31 -31.74
C ASN A 14 41.37 21.62 -31.15
N VAL A 15 40.17 22.20 -31.30
CA VAL A 15 38.90 21.70 -30.72
C VAL A 15 38.57 20.27 -31.20
N TYR A 16 39.00 19.92 -32.42
CA TYR A 16 38.84 18.56 -32.96
C TYR A 16 39.58 17.50 -32.14
N ARG A 17 40.74 17.82 -31.54
CA ARG A 17 41.48 16.87 -30.68
C ARG A 17 40.76 16.64 -29.36
N ALA A 18 40.20 17.70 -28.78
CA ALA A 18 39.39 17.60 -27.56
C ALA A 18 38.13 16.77 -27.80
N ALA A 19 37.47 16.95 -28.95
CA ALA A 19 36.31 16.14 -29.33
C ALA A 19 36.66 14.64 -29.46
N VAL A 20 37.78 14.32 -30.10
CA VAL A 20 38.25 12.93 -30.26
C VAL A 20 38.65 12.33 -28.91
N ALA A 21 39.41 13.05 -28.09
CA ALA A 21 39.80 12.59 -26.75
C ALA A 21 38.58 12.34 -25.85
N TYR A 22 37.63 13.27 -25.82
CA TYR A 22 36.38 13.13 -25.06
C TYR A 22 35.57 11.93 -25.55
N GLY A 23 35.50 11.71 -26.86
CA GLY A 23 34.83 10.53 -27.44
C GLY A 23 35.46 9.20 -27.01
N VAL A 24 36.78 9.11 -27.04
CA VAL A 24 37.52 7.89 -26.63
C VAL A 24 37.34 7.61 -25.13
N VAL A 25 37.45 8.63 -24.29
CA VAL A 25 37.27 8.48 -22.83
C VAL A 25 35.82 8.14 -22.49
N SER A 26 34.85 8.81 -23.12
CA SER A 26 33.42 8.53 -22.93
C SER A 26 33.07 7.10 -23.32
N TRP A 27 33.59 6.64 -24.47
CA TRP A 27 33.40 5.26 -24.93
C TRP A 27 33.96 4.24 -23.93
N LEU A 28 35.17 4.48 -23.40
CA LEU A 28 35.80 3.61 -22.41
C LEU A 28 35.00 3.56 -21.09
N LEU A 29 34.51 4.70 -20.61
CA LEU A 29 33.70 4.78 -19.39
C LEU A 29 32.37 4.03 -19.54
N VAL A 30 31.72 4.13 -20.71
CA VAL A 30 30.51 3.36 -21.00
C VAL A 30 30.82 1.86 -21.02
N GLN A 31 31.92 1.43 -21.65
CA GLN A 31 32.32 0.02 -21.65
C GLN A 31 32.54 -0.52 -20.23
N ILE A 32 33.27 0.21 -19.39
CA ILE A 32 33.48 -0.18 -17.98
C ILE A 32 32.15 -0.27 -17.24
N ALA A 33 31.28 0.73 -17.36
CA ALA A 33 29.97 0.73 -16.71
C ALA A 33 29.13 -0.48 -17.16
N THR A 34 29.09 -0.79 -18.46
CA THR A 34 28.30 -1.91 -18.98
C THR A 34 28.82 -3.29 -18.57
N GLN A 35 30.12 -3.44 -18.30
CA GLN A 35 30.69 -4.72 -17.90
C GLN A 35 30.70 -4.91 -16.38
N VAL A 36 30.97 -3.83 -15.62
CA VAL A 36 31.17 -3.91 -14.17
C VAL A 36 29.85 -3.78 -13.42
N PHE A 37 28.91 -2.94 -13.86
CA PHE A 37 27.69 -2.66 -13.10
C PHE A 37 26.79 -3.89 -12.93
N PRO A 38 26.58 -4.74 -13.96
CA PRO A 38 25.80 -5.97 -13.80
C PRO A 38 26.40 -6.94 -12.77
N PHE A 39 27.74 -6.95 -12.62
CA PHE A 39 28.42 -7.80 -11.64
C PHE A 39 28.09 -7.41 -10.18
N PHE A 40 27.74 -6.14 -9.94
CA PHE A 40 27.38 -5.62 -8.62
C PHE A 40 25.86 -5.46 -8.44
N GLU A 41 25.04 -6.08 -9.30
CA GLU A 41 23.58 -5.96 -9.29
C GLU A 41 23.08 -4.51 -9.38
N ILE A 42 23.89 -3.61 -9.95
CA ILE A 42 23.52 -2.21 -10.11
C ILE A 42 22.43 -2.10 -11.19
N PRO A 43 21.29 -1.44 -10.90
CA PRO A 43 20.18 -1.37 -11.85
C PRO A 43 20.55 -0.66 -13.17
N ASN A 44 19.91 -1.08 -14.26
CA ASN A 44 20.16 -0.58 -15.61
C ASN A 44 19.93 0.95 -15.78
N TRP A 45 19.16 1.59 -14.89
CA TRP A 45 19.00 3.06 -14.92
C TRP A 45 20.32 3.78 -14.64
N ALA A 46 21.25 3.19 -13.89
CA ALA A 46 22.54 3.80 -13.58
C ALA A 46 23.45 3.92 -14.81
N ILE A 47 23.45 2.90 -15.69
CA ILE A 47 24.17 2.95 -16.98
C ILE A 47 23.62 4.09 -17.85
N ARG A 48 22.29 4.26 -17.86
CA ARG A 48 21.63 5.35 -18.61
C ARG A 48 22.06 6.73 -18.09
N MET A 49 22.17 6.90 -16.78
CA MET A 49 22.64 8.16 -16.18
C MET A 49 24.08 8.48 -16.58
N VAL A 50 24.98 7.50 -16.60
CA VAL A 50 26.37 7.69 -17.06
C VAL A 50 26.40 8.21 -18.50
N ILE A 51 25.58 7.64 -19.39
CA ILE A 51 25.49 8.08 -20.79
C ILE A 51 24.96 9.51 -20.88
N VAL A 52 23.91 9.85 -20.13
CA VAL A 52 23.32 11.21 -20.13
C VAL A 52 24.33 12.25 -19.66
N VAL A 53 25.09 11.96 -18.60
CA VAL A 53 26.14 12.88 -18.10
C VAL A 53 27.24 13.08 -19.16
N LEU A 54 27.69 12.01 -19.81
CA LEU A 54 28.69 12.10 -20.87
C LEU A 54 28.19 12.91 -22.07
N LEU A 55 26.90 12.78 -22.42
CA LEU A 55 26.29 13.58 -23.48
C LEU A 55 26.18 15.06 -23.11
N LEU A 56 25.78 15.38 -21.88
CA LEU A 56 25.67 16.76 -21.40
C LEU A 56 27.04 17.43 -21.21
N GLY A 57 28.08 16.66 -20.86
CA GLY A 57 29.45 17.17 -20.73
C GLY A 57 30.13 17.48 -22.07
N PHE A 58 29.68 16.89 -23.18
CA PHE A 58 30.32 17.06 -24.48
C PHE A 58 30.25 18.51 -25.02
N PRO A 59 29.09 19.20 -25.03
CA PRO A 59 29.02 20.61 -25.41
C PRO A 59 29.89 21.51 -24.53
N VAL A 60 29.96 21.22 -23.22
CA VAL A 60 30.78 21.99 -22.27
C VAL A 60 32.27 21.81 -22.56
N ALA A 61 32.70 20.58 -22.88
CA ALA A 61 34.07 20.28 -23.28
C ALA A 61 34.46 21.00 -24.59
N LEU A 62 33.54 21.09 -25.55
CA LEU A 62 33.79 21.81 -26.81
C LEU A 62 33.88 23.33 -26.60
N VAL A 63 32.99 23.91 -25.80
CA VAL A 63 33.00 25.36 -25.51
C VAL A 63 34.24 25.77 -24.72
N THR A 64 34.66 24.94 -23.76
CA THR A 64 35.89 25.20 -23.00
C THR A 64 37.15 25.09 -23.87
N ALA A 65 37.22 24.09 -24.75
CA ALA A 65 38.29 23.97 -25.75
C ALA A 65 38.28 25.11 -26.78
N TRP A 66 37.14 25.77 -26.99
CA TRP A 66 37.02 26.89 -27.92
C TRP A 66 37.53 28.22 -27.36
N ILE A 67 37.36 28.43 -26.04
CA ILE A 67 37.60 29.72 -25.37
C ILE A 67 39.03 29.82 -24.81
N TYR A 68 39.65 28.69 -24.46
CA TYR A 68 40.93 28.67 -23.74
C TYR A 68 41.98 27.84 -24.47
N GLU A 69 43.19 28.39 -24.63
CA GLU A 69 44.35 27.68 -25.18
C GLU A 69 45.51 27.82 -24.18
N LEU A 70 46.04 26.70 -23.68
CA LEU A 70 46.99 26.71 -22.57
C LEU A 70 48.44 26.82 -23.08
N THR A 71 49.05 28.00 -22.93
CA THR A 71 50.49 28.24 -23.15
C THR A 71 51.31 27.87 -21.90
N PRO A 72 52.64 27.71 -22.01
CA PRO A 72 53.50 27.33 -20.88
C PRO A 72 53.40 28.24 -19.63
N ASP A 73 52.84 29.44 -19.78
CA ASP A 73 52.73 30.47 -18.73
C ASP A 73 51.34 30.52 -18.03
N GLY A 74 50.37 29.64 -18.39
CA GLY A 74 49.07 29.52 -17.70
C GLY A 74 47.83 29.65 -18.58
N LEU A 75 46.64 29.76 -17.95
CA LEU A 75 45.32 29.90 -18.60
C LEU A 75 45.22 31.26 -19.30
N GLN A 76 45.35 31.30 -20.63
CA GLN A 76 45.13 32.49 -21.45
C GLN A 76 43.94 32.31 -22.41
N ARG A 77 43.22 33.40 -22.64
CA ARG A 77 42.14 33.47 -23.63
C ARG A 77 42.75 33.44 -25.02
N THR A 78 42.11 32.75 -25.97
CA THR A 78 42.61 32.53 -27.35
C THR A 78 42.99 33.79 -28.14
N ASP A 79 42.60 34.97 -27.67
CA ASP A 79 42.79 36.24 -28.37
C ASP A 79 44.19 36.86 -28.13
N ASP A 80 44.95 36.35 -27.14
CA ASP A 80 46.24 36.94 -26.70
C ASP A 80 47.51 36.18 -27.20
N VAL A 81 47.39 35.17 -28.07
CA VAL A 81 48.52 34.31 -28.47
C VAL A 81 49.06 34.64 -29.88
N ALA A 82 50.32 35.06 -29.96
CA ALA A 82 51.03 35.32 -31.22
C ALA A 82 51.35 34.03 -32.01
N PRO A 83 51.26 34.03 -33.36
CA PRO A 83 51.40 32.81 -34.16
C PRO A 83 52.87 32.35 -34.23
N GLY A 84 53.20 31.22 -33.59
CA GLY A 84 54.52 30.59 -33.77
C GLY A 84 55.10 29.75 -32.62
N ARG A 85 54.44 29.61 -31.46
CA ARG A 85 54.98 28.86 -30.30
C ARG A 85 54.16 27.63 -29.88
N SER A 86 53.71 26.81 -30.83
CA SER A 86 52.97 25.58 -30.53
C SER A 86 53.84 24.33 -30.65
N LEU A 87 54.69 24.05 -29.65
CA LEU A 87 55.31 22.73 -29.47
C LEU A 87 55.47 22.38 -27.97
N SER A 88 54.61 21.52 -27.43
CA SER A 88 55.07 20.31 -26.72
C SER A 88 53.92 19.29 -26.49
N PRO A 89 54.20 17.97 -26.44
CA PRO A 89 53.21 16.91 -26.31
C PRO A 89 52.73 16.66 -24.86
N THR A 90 53.23 17.42 -23.88
CA THR A 90 53.02 17.16 -22.46
C THR A 90 51.81 17.88 -21.85
N THR A 91 51.19 18.81 -22.57
CA THR A 91 50.13 19.69 -22.05
C THR A 91 48.73 19.05 -22.10
N GLY A 92 48.44 18.14 -23.04
CA GLY A 92 47.13 17.48 -23.16
C GLY A 92 46.78 16.64 -21.93
N ARG A 93 47.78 16.00 -21.31
CA ARG A 93 47.59 15.09 -20.19
C ARG A 93 47.07 15.78 -18.92
N LYS A 94 47.37 17.07 -18.72
CA LYS A 94 46.91 17.84 -17.55
C LYS A 94 45.44 18.29 -17.67
N ILE A 95 44.96 18.47 -18.90
CA ILE A 95 43.57 18.82 -19.19
C ILE A 95 42.66 17.61 -18.98
N ASP A 96 43.12 16.42 -19.37
CA ASP A 96 42.42 15.17 -19.09
C ASP A 96 42.21 14.96 -17.58
N PHE A 97 43.21 15.26 -16.74
CA PHE A 97 43.08 15.20 -15.29
C PHE A 97 42.11 16.23 -14.70
N ALA A 98 42.01 17.43 -15.28
CA ALA A 98 41.06 18.44 -14.82
C ALA A 98 39.61 18.05 -15.15
N ILE A 99 39.36 17.50 -16.35
CA ILE A 99 38.04 17.00 -16.76
C ILE A 99 37.64 15.79 -15.92
N ILE A 100 38.57 14.84 -15.69
CA ILE A 100 38.35 13.69 -14.81
C ILE A 100 38.06 14.15 -13.37
N GLY A 101 38.77 15.16 -12.86
CA GLY A 101 38.54 15.72 -11.54
C GLY A 101 37.13 16.32 -11.37
N VAL A 102 36.66 17.08 -12.37
CA VAL A 102 35.30 17.66 -12.35
C VAL A 102 34.23 16.58 -12.48
N LEU A 103 34.43 15.57 -13.35
CA LEU A 103 33.50 14.44 -13.48
C LEU A 103 33.43 13.61 -12.18
N LEU A 104 34.56 13.35 -11.54
CA LEU A 104 34.60 12.68 -10.24
C LEU A 104 33.94 13.50 -9.14
N ALA A 105 34.08 14.83 -9.14
CA ALA A 105 33.40 15.71 -8.20
C ALA A 105 31.88 15.71 -8.40
N VAL A 106 31.40 15.69 -9.65
CA VAL A 106 29.97 15.59 -9.98
C VAL A 106 29.43 14.21 -9.59
N ILE A 107 30.15 13.13 -9.87
CA ILE A 107 29.77 11.77 -9.46
C ILE A 107 29.76 11.66 -7.93
N ALA A 108 30.76 12.20 -7.23
CA ALA A 108 30.82 12.21 -5.78
C ALA A 108 29.72 13.08 -5.15
N PHE A 109 29.38 14.22 -5.76
CA PHE A 109 28.29 15.07 -5.31
C PHE A 109 26.91 14.41 -5.55
N MET A 110 26.72 13.73 -6.68
CA MET A 110 25.50 12.96 -6.97
C MET A 110 25.39 11.72 -6.08
N ALA A 111 26.50 11.01 -5.85
CA ALA A 111 26.56 9.92 -4.87
C ALA A 111 26.25 10.46 -3.47
N TRP A 112 26.79 11.62 -3.07
CA TRP A 112 26.45 12.26 -1.80
C TRP A 112 24.99 12.72 -1.73
N GLN A 113 24.37 13.13 -2.83
CA GLN A 113 22.94 13.47 -2.86
C GLN A 113 22.04 12.23 -2.75
N HIS A 114 22.49 11.08 -3.27
CA HIS A 114 21.77 9.81 -3.22
C HIS A 114 22.02 9.01 -1.91
N PHE A 115 23.23 9.12 -1.36
CA PHE A 115 23.64 8.56 -0.07
C PHE A 115 23.53 9.57 1.08
N ARG A 116 23.02 10.78 0.82
CA ARG A 116 22.42 11.58 1.90
C ARG A 116 21.39 10.64 2.50
N PRO A 117 21.51 10.24 3.76
CA PRO A 117 20.40 9.57 4.39
C PRO A 117 19.25 10.55 4.25
N GLY A 118 18.32 10.26 3.33
CA GLY A 118 16.96 10.78 3.47
C GLY A 118 16.64 10.56 4.94
N LYS A 119 16.06 11.55 5.61
CA LYS A 119 15.60 11.35 6.98
C LYS A 119 14.82 10.04 6.96
N ILE A 120 15.44 8.95 7.39
CA ILE A 120 14.81 7.67 7.55
C ILE A 120 13.84 8.05 8.64
N ALA A 121 12.57 8.25 8.27
CA ALA A 121 11.51 8.37 9.24
C ALA A 121 11.81 7.25 10.23
N PRO A 122 12.00 7.56 11.53
CA PRO A 122 12.49 6.59 12.48
C PRO A 122 11.71 5.30 12.23
N ARG A 123 12.40 4.18 12.01
CA ARG A 123 11.76 2.87 12.10
C ARG A 123 11.29 2.81 13.54
N HIS A 124 10.08 3.33 13.78
CA HIS A 124 9.39 3.12 15.03
C HIS A 124 9.32 1.61 15.11
N GLY A 125 9.86 1.04 16.20
CA GLY A 125 9.65 -0.37 16.48
C GLY A 125 8.15 -0.67 16.45
N PRO A 126 7.77 -1.97 16.38
CA PRO A 126 6.37 -2.35 16.45
C PRO A 126 5.70 -1.64 17.64
N PRO A 127 4.43 -1.20 17.52
CA PRO A 127 3.71 -0.63 18.65
C PRO A 127 3.81 -1.59 19.84
N ALA A 128 4.08 -1.07 21.05
CA ALA A 128 4.45 -1.88 22.21
C ALA A 128 3.44 -2.99 22.53
N LYS A 129 2.15 -2.72 22.30
CA LYS A 129 1.06 -3.69 22.36
C LYS A 129 0.48 -3.83 20.95
N SER A 130 0.91 -4.85 20.22
CA SER A 130 0.46 -5.10 18.84
C SER A 130 0.33 -6.58 18.52
N VAL A 131 -0.73 -6.95 17.80
CA VAL A 131 -1.04 -8.33 17.46
C VAL A 131 -1.49 -8.47 15.99
N ALA A 132 -1.06 -9.54 15.34
CA ALA A 132 -1.66 -10.01 14.10
C ALA A 132 -2.36 -11.37 14.33
N ILE A 133 -3.57 -11.52 13.82
CA ILE A 133 -4.34 -12.76 13.92
C ILE A 133 -4.31 -13.43 12.55
N LEU A 134 -3.52 -14.49 12.41
CA LEU A 134 -3.40 -15.22 11.16
C LEU A 134 -4.62 -16.12 10.92
N PRO A 135 -5.00 -16.38 9.66
CA PRO A 135 -6.10 -17.28 9.33
C PRO A 135 -5.93 -18.64 9.99
N PHE A 136 -6.93 -19.05 10.78
CA PHE A 136 -6.91 -20.35 11.42
C PHE A 136 -6.97 -21.45 10.35
N LEU A 137 -6.22 -22.53 10.56
CA LEU A 137 -6.19 -23.66 9.64
C LEU A 137 -7.44 -24.53 9.79
N ASP A 138 -8.10 -24.86 8.67
CA ASP A 138 -9.14 -25.89 8.66
C ASP A 138 -8.51 -27.29 8.68
N LEU A 139 -8.65 -27.97 9.82
CA LEU A 139 -8.22 -29.35 10.05
C LEU A 139 -9.40 -30.33 10.10
N SER A 140 -10.58 -29.93 9.60
CA SER A 140 -11.76 -30.79 9.45
C SER A 140 -11.52 -31.88 8.41
N GLN A 141 -12.18 -33.03 8.55
CA GLN A 141 -11.96 -34.19 7.66
C GLN A 141 -12.26 -33.88 6.18
N SER A 142 -13.33 -33.13 5.93
CA SER A 142 -13.79 -32.73 4.60
C SER A 142 -13.02 -31.55 4.01
N ARG A 143 -12.29 -30.78 4.84
CA ARG A 143 -11.59 -29.53 4.46
C ARG A 143 -12.47 -28.53 3.67
N ASP A 144 -13.77 -28.53 3.94
CA ASP A 144 -14.77 -27.67 3.32
C ASP A 144 -15.27 -26.58 4.27
N GLN A 145 -14.60 -26.39 5.41
CA GLN A 145 -14.98 -25.47 6.49
C GLN A 145 -14.11 -24.21 6.50
N GLU A 146 -13.49 -23.87 5.37
CA GLU A 146 -12.64 -22.67 5.25
C GLU A 146 -13.42 -21.38 5.58
N TYR A 147 -14.69 -21.29 5.16
CA TYR A 147 -15.54 -20.14 5.50
C TYR A 147 -15.67 -19.96 7.03
N PHE A 148 -15.66 -21.09 7.75
CA PHE A 148 -15.85 -21.11 9.18
C PHE A 148 -14.55 -20.74 9.90
N SER A 149 -13.41 -21.35 9.53
CA SER A 149 -12.11 -20.97 10.10
C SER A 149 -11.76 -19.50 9.83
N ASP A 150 -12.04 -19.03 8.62
CA ASP A 150 -11.85 -17.62 8.23
C ASP A 150 -12.80 -16.71 9.00
N GLY A 151 -14.07 -17.12 9.14
CA GLY A 151 -15.08 -16.41 9.90
C GLY A 151 -14.68 -16.25 11.37
N ILE A 152 -14.24 -17.31 12.04
CA ILE A 152 -13.75 -17.21 13.43
C ILE A 152 -12.56 -16.24 13.53
N THR A 153 -11.61 -16.33 12.60
CA THR A 153 -10.42 -15.47 12.56
C THR A 153 -10.82 -13.99 12.45
N GLU A 154 -11.69 -13.67 11.49
CA GLU A 154 -12.21 -12.33 11.25
C GLU A 154 -12.93 -11.77 12.48
N GLN A 155 -13.69 -12.60 13.18
CA GLN A 155 -14.45 -12.17 14.35
C GLN A 155 -13.57 -11.93 15.58
N ILE A 156 -12.45 -12.66 15.71
CA ILE A 156 -11.43 -12.35 16.73
C ILE A 156 -10.73 -11.02 16.39
N ILE A 157 -10.42 -10.76 15.11
CA ILE A 157 -9.86 -9.49 14.66
C ILE A 157 -10.81 -8.34 15.05
N GLU A 158 -12.09 -8.44 14.70
CA GLU A 158 -13.07 -7.39 15.01
C GLU A 158 -13.25 -7.20 16.52
N SER A 159 -13.35 -8.30 17.28
CA SER A 159 -13.48 -8.23 18.75
C SER A 159 -12.30 -7.49 19.40
N LEU A 160 -11.08 -7.71 18.90
CA LEU A 160 -9.88 -7.03 19.41
C LEU A 160 -9.71 -5.62 18.84
N ALA A 161 -10.31 -5.30 17.70
CA ALA A 161 -10.16 -4.02 17.03
C ALA A 161 -10.74 -2.84 17.84
N HIS A 162 -11.71 -3.15 18.72
CA HIS A 162 -12.33 -2.21 19.65
C HIS A 162 -11.41 -1.73 20.80
N LEU A 163 -10.28 -2.41 21.03
CA LEU A 163 -9.39 -2.11 22.15
C LEU A 163 -8.45 -0.95 21.81
N HIS A 164 -8.49 0.13 22.59
CA HIS A 164 -7.71 1.35 22.33
C HIS A 164 -6.21 1.16 22.57
N ASP A 165 -5.88 0.37 23.57
CA ASP A 165 -4.51 0.10 24.02
C ASP A 165 -3.81 -1.03 23.24
N LEU A 166 -4.45 -1.51 22.17
CA LEU A 166 -3.94 -2.60 21.34
C LEU A 166 -3.96 -2.19 19.87
N PHE A 167 -2.83 -2.34 19.19
CA PHE A 167 -2.77 -2.26 17.75
C PHE A 167 -3.08 -3.63 17.12
N VAL A 168 -4.10 -3.68 16.27
CA VAL A 168 -4.52 -4.92 15.59
C VAL A 168 -4.30 -4.79 14.09
N VAL A 169 -3.56 -5.73 13.50
CA VAL A 169 -3.39 -5.79 12.04
C VAL A 169 -4.70 -6.19 11.39
N ALA A 170 -5.10 -5.43 10.38
CA ALA A 170 -6.34 -5.63 9.65
C ALA A 170 -6.37 -6.98 8.90
N ARG A 171 -7.60 -7.48 8.71
CA ARG A 171 -7.92 -8.75 8.05
C ARG A 171 -7.20 -8.92 6.72
N THR A 172 -7.28 -7.96 5.80
CA THR A 172 -6.70 -8.07 4.44
C THR A 172 -5.21 -8.42 4.49
N THR A 173 -4.45 -7.67 5.30
CA THR A 173 -3.03 -7.92 5.51
C THR A 173 -2.78 -9.27 6.16
N ALA A 174 -3.49 -9.63 7.24
CA ALA A 174 -3.29 -10.90 7.92
C ALA A 174 -3.59 -12.10 7.00
N PHE A 175 -4.65 -12.01 6.21
CA PHE A 175 -5.07 -13.05 5.27
C PHE A 175 -4.14 -13.18 4.05
N SER A 176 -3.30 -12.18 3.76
CA SER A 176 -2.25 -12.32 2.75
C SER A 176 -1.19 -13.38 3.11
N PHE A 177 -1.14 -13.82 4.37
CA PHE A 177 -0.29 -14.90 4.86
C PHE A 177 -0.97 -16.27 4.86
N LYS A 178 -2.22 -16.35 4.41
CA LYS A 178 -2.93 -17.63 4.30
C LYS A 178 -2.15 -18.60 3.40
N ASN A 179 -2.04 -19.86 3.85
CA ASN A 179 -1.29 -20.92 3.16
C ASN A 179 0.21 -20.64 2.94
N LYS A 180 0.76 -19.57 3.51
CA LYS A 180 2.21 -19.36 3.54
C LYS A 180 2.77 -20.09 4.74
N SER A 181 3.66 -21.04 4.48
CA SER A 181 4.50 -21.62 5.53
C SER A 181 5.66 -20.66 5.77
N GLY A 182 5.88 -20.29 7.03
CA GLY A 182 6.92 -19.35 7.40
C GLY A 182 7.11 -19.36 8.92
N ASP A 183 8.28 -18.91 9.35
CA ASP A 183 8.53 -18.66 10.77
C ASP A 183 7.63 -17.50 11.23
N VAL A 184 6.84 -17.71 12.27
CA VAL A 184 5.96 -16.71 12.87
C VAL A 184 6.72 -15.42 13.21
N ARG A 185 8.03 -15.52 13.53
CA ARG A 185 8.90 -14.36 13.77
C ARG A 185 9.11 -13.52 12.52
N GLU A 186 9.30 -14.15 11.38
CA GLU A 186 9.45 -13.45 10.10
C GLU A 186 8.13 -12.78 9.70
N ILE A 187 7.01 -13.48 9.86
CA ILE A 187 5.67 -12.93 9.59
C ILE A 187 5.41 -11.73 10.50
N GLY A 188 5.63 -11.87 11.81
CA GLY A 188 5.46 -10.79 12.78
C GLY A 188 6.36 -9.59 12.51
N SER A 189 7.61 -9.82 12.09
CA SER A 189 8.53 -8.74 11.68
C SER A 189 8.07 -8.03 10.41
N GLN A 190 7.53 -8.75 9.42
CA GLN A 190 6.98 -8.14 8.19
C GLN A 190 5.73 -7.30 8.50
N LEU A 191 4.91 -7.77 9.44
CA LEU A 191 3.70 -7.10 9.90
C LEU A 191 3.96 -5.99 10.93
N GLN A 192 5.19 -5.86 11.42
CA GLN A 192 5.57 -4.91 12.47
C GLN A 192 4.72 -5.04 13.73
N VAL A 193 4.52 -6.28 14.20
CA VAL A 193 3.80 -6.58 15.45
C VAL A 193 4.68 -7.26 16.48
N THR A 194 4.31 -7.13 17.75
CA THR A 194 4.98 -7.79 18.87
C THR A 194 4.53 -9.23 19.08
N HIS A 195 3.28 -9.55 18.70
CA HIS A 195 2.69 -10.86 18.89
C HIS A 195 1.93 -11.32 17.66
N VAL A 196 1.84 -12.63 17.49
CA VAL A 196 1.03 -13.28 16.46
C VAL A 196 0.13 -14.30 17.12
N LEU A 197 -1.16 -14.25 16.81
CA LEU A 197 -2.12 -15.29 17.13
C LEU A 197 -2.28 -16.19 15.91
N GLU A 198 -2.05 -17.49 16.09
CA GLU A 198 -2.36 -18.50 15.09
C GLU A 198 -3.15 -19.64 15.72
N GLY A 199 -3.74 -20.49 14.89
CA GLY A 199 -4.61 -21.52 15.38
C GLY A 199 -5.13 -22.46 14.31
N SER A 200 -5.95 -23.40 14.75
CA SER A 200 -6.64 -24.33 13.89
C SER A 200 -8.06 -24.59 14.39
N VAL A 201 -8.92 -24.93 13.45
CA VAL A 201 -10.31 -25.28 13.70
C VAL A 201 -10.57 -26.67 13.11
N ARG A 202 -11.24 -27.52 13.88
CA ARG A 202 -11.71 -28.82 13.41
C ARG A 202 -13.19 -28.96 13.78
N ARG A 203 -14.05 -28.94 12.77
CA ARG A 203 -15.50 -29.11 12.91
C ARG A 203 -15.91 -30.49 12.37
N GLY A 204 -16.77 -31.18 13.10
CA GLY A 204 -17.30 -32.47 12.67
C GLY A 204 -18.11 -33.17 13.75
N ASN A 205 -19.13 -33.94 13.35
CA ASN A 205 -20.01 -34.69 14.25
C ASN A 205 -20.66 -33.81 15.35
N GLY A 206 -21.10 -32.60 14.98
CA GLY A 206 -21.73 -31.63 15.90
C GLY A 206 -20.79 -31.03 16.94
N ARG A 207 -19.47 -31.22 16.80
CA ARG A 207 -18.45 -30.68 17.70
C ARG A 207 -17.46 -29.81 16.95
N VAL A 208 -16.95 -28.81 17.64
CA VAL A 208 -15.90 -27.90 17.17
C VAL A 208 -14.75 -27.97 18.15
N ARG A 209 -13.55 -28.23 17.64
CA ARG A 209 -12.30 -28.04 18.37
C ARG A 209 -11.56 -26.84 17.80
N ILE A 210 -11.21 -25.90 18.67
CA ILE A 210 -10.37 -24.76 18.32
C ILE A 210 -9.08 -24.83 19.14
N VAL A 211 -7.95 -24.71 18.47
CA VAL A 211 -6.64 -24.51 19.10
C VAL A 211 -6.18 -23.12 18.76
N ALA A 212 -5.86 -22.32 19.77
CA ALA A 212 -5.35 -20.97 19.60
C ALA A 212 -4.04 -20.82 20.38
N GLN A 213 -3.07 -20.13 19.79
CA GLN A 213 -1.78 -19.88 20.42
C GLN A 213 -1.26 -18.49 20.08
N LEU A 214 -0.86 -17.76 21.12
CA LEU A 214 -0.28 -16.44 21.04
C LEU A 214 1.23 -16.55 21.21
N ILE A 215 1.97 -16.05 20.24
CA ILE A 215 3.42 -16.19 20.11
C ILE A 215 4.06 -14.81 20.18
N ASP A 216 5.14 -14.69 20.98
CA ASP A 216 5.99 -13.51 21.03
C ASP A 216 6.95 -13.51 19.83
N VAL A 217 6.91 -12.45 19.03
CA VAL A 217 7.70 -12.34 17.78
C VAL A 217 9.19 -12.18 18.05
N ALA A 218 9.58 -11.59 19.19
CA ALA A 218 10.98 -11.32 19.50
C ALA A 218 11.77 -12.59 19.83
N ASN A 219 11.14 -13.54 20.51
CA ASN A 219 11.81 -14.78 20.97
C ASN A 219 11.22 -16.07 20.36
N GLY A 220 10.03 -16.02 19.75
CA GLY A 220 9.35 -17.16 19.14
C GLY A 220 8.67 -18.11 20.14
N PHE A 221 8.58 -17.74 21.41
CA PHE A 221 7.93 -18.57 22.43
C PHE A 221 6.42 -18.32 22.52
N HIS A 222 5.68 -19.37 22.88
CA HIS A 222 4.25 -19.27 23.14
C HIS A 222 4.04 -18.58 24.49
N VAL A 223 3.32 -17.48 24.47
CA VAL A 223 2.91 -16.71 25.67
C VAL A 223 1.63 -17.30 26.26
N TRP A 224 0.75 -17.80 25.40
CA TRP A 224 -0.50 -18.45 25.76
C TRP A 224 -0.87 -19.49 24.70
N SER A 225 -1.47 -20.59 25.11
CA SER A 225 -2.08 -21.57 24.22
C SER A 225 -3.24 -22.24 24.94
N GLU A 226 -4.34 -22.42 24.23
CA GLU A 226 -5.54 -23.04 24.78
C GLU A 226 -6.22 -23.90 23.71
N THR A 227 -6.83 -25.00 24.17
CA THR A 227 -7.64 -25.88 23.34
C THR A 227 -9.05 -25.88 23.86
N TYR A 228 -9.98 -25.64 22.95
CA TYR A 228 -11.40 -25.55 23.23
C TYR A 228 -12.11 -26.69 22.54
N ASP A 229 -12.86 -27.46 23.31
CA ASP A 229 -13.72 -28.54 22.83
C ASP A 229 -15.17 -28.16 23.15
N SER A 230 -15.90 -27.72 22.13
CA SER A 230 -17.23 -27.14 22.28
C SER A 230 -18.25 -27.80 21.35
N THR A 231 -19.53 -27.66 21.71
CA THR A 231 -20.63 -27.90 20.77
C THR A 231 -20.80 -26.70 19.85
N GLU A 232 -21.59 -26.83 18.77
CA GLU A 232 -21.89 -25.69 17.90
C GLU A 232 -22.69 -24.58 18.61
N GLN A 233 -23.44 -24.91 19.66
CA GLN A 233 -24.19 -23.93 20.46
C GLN A 233 -23.25 -23.09 21.35
N ASP A 234 -22.18 -23.69 21.86
CA ASP A 234 -21.18 -23.02 22.71
C ASP A 234 -20.14 -22.23 21.89
N LEU A 235 -20.19 -22.31 20.56
CA LEU A 235 -19.25 -21.63 19.68
C LEU A 235 -19.33 -20.10 19.82
N LEU A 236 -20.54 -19.58 20.02
CA LEU A 236 -20.78 -18.14 20.13
C LEU A 236 -20.06 -17.53 21.33
N SER A 237 -20.03 -18.24 22.47
CA SER A 237 -19.32 -17.80 23.67
C SER A 237 -17.80 -18.00 23.58
N LEU A 238 -17.35 -18.95 22.75
CA LEU A 238 -15.94 -19.27 22.57
C LEU A 238 -15.13 -18.12 21.97
N GLN A 239 -15.69 -17.38 21.02
CA GLN A 239 -14.98 -16.28 20.37
C GLN A 239 -14.65 -15.15 21.33
N SER A 240 -15.65 -14.74 22.12
CA SER A 240 -15.49 -13.75 23.17
C SER A 240 -14.47 -14.20 24.22
N ASP A 241 -14.42 -15.49 24.54
CA ASP A 241 -13.42 -16.02 25.46
C ASP A 241 -12.00 -15.93 24.87
N VAL A 242 -11.81 -16.36 23.61
CA VAL A 242 -10.50 -16.25 22.93
C VAL A 242 -10.01 -14.81 22.90
N ALA A 243 -10.87 -13.85 22.50
CA ALA A 243 -10.49 -12.45 22.45
C ALA A 243 -10.14 -11.90 23.84
N ARG A 244 -10.91 -12.26 24.88
CA ARG A 244 -10.61 -11.88 26.27
C ARG A 244 -9.29 -12.49 26.76
N LYS A 245 -9.01 -13.76 26.45
CA LYS A 245 -7.78 -14.45 26.85
C LYS A 245 -6.56 -13.85 26.17
N VAL A 246 -6.67 -13.49 24.90
CA VAL A 246 -5.63 -12.76 24.16
C VAL A 246 -5.38 -11.39 24.80
N ALA A 247 -6.42 -10.60 25.06
CA ALA A 247 -6.28 -9.30 25.74
C ALA A 247 -5.62 -9.43 27.12
N THR A 248 -5.99 -10.45 27.89
CA THR A 248 -5.39 -10.75 29.20
C THR A 248 -3.92 -11.15 29.06
N ALA A 249 -3.57 -12.03 28.12
CA ALA A 249 -2.21 -12.48 27.87
C ALA A 249 -1.30 -11.32 27.43
N LEU A 250 -1.84 -10.39 26.64
CA LEU A 250 -1.17 -9.16 26.21
C LEU A 250 -1.15 -8.06 27.27
N ARG A 251 -1.75 -8.29 28.45
CA ARG A 251 -1.86 -7.32 29.55
C ARG A 251 -2.46 -6.00 29.08
N ILE A 252 -3.54 -6.08 28.30
CA ILE A 252 -4.34 -4.92 27.91
C ILE A 252 -5.16 -4.48 29.12
N GLU A 253 -5.10 -3.19 29.46
CA GLU A 253 -5.98 -2.63 30.47
C GLU A 253 -7.33 -2.39 29.81
N LEU A 254 -8.32 -3.20 30.18
CA LEU A 254 -9.66 -3.08 29.61
C LEU A 254 -10.48 -2.10 30.44
N HIS A 255 -11.05 -1.10 29.77
CA HIS A 255 -12.08 -0.28 30.39
C HIS A 255 -13.41 -1.04 30.51
N LEU A 256 -14.34 -0.56 31.35
CA LEU A 256 -15.63 -1.23 31.58
C LEU A 256 -16.42 -1.40 30.26
N ALA A 257 -16.48 -0.34 29.44
CA ALA A 257 -17.18 -0.38 28.15
C ALA A 257 -16.57 -1.37 27.16
N GLU A 258 -15.23 -1.45 27.09
CA GLU A 258 -14.51 -2.42 26.25
C GLU A 258 -14.75 -3.85 26.73
N THR A 259 -14.77 -4.05 28.05
CA THR A 259 -15.05 -5.36 28.65
C THR A 259 -16.47 -5.81 28.32
N GLU A 260 -17.47 -4.93 28.43
CA GLU A 260 -18.85 -5.25 28.07
C GLU A 260 -19.00 -5.60 26.59
N GLN A 261 -18.33 -4.86 25.70
CA GLN A 261 -18.40 -5.08 24.26
C GLN A 261 -17.70 -6.37 23.83
N LEU A 262 -16.52 -6.67 24.40
CA LEU A 262 -15.74 -7.87 24.09
C LEU A 262 -16.49 -9.18 24.41
N VAL A 263 -17.45 -9.12 25.35
CA VAL A 263 -18.14 -10.28 25.91
C VAL A 263 -19.60 -10.36 25.48
N LYS A 264 -20.07 -9.35 24.75
CA LYS A 264 -21.43 -9.30 24.21
C LYS A 264 -21.56 -10.33 23.08
N PRO A 265 -22.44 -11.33 23.20
CA PRO A 265 -22.72 -12.24 22.11
C PRO A 265 -23.31 -11.48 20.92
N LEU A 266 -22.85 -11.80 19.72
CA LEU A 266 -23.33 -11.15 18.48
C LEU A 266 -24.77 -11.54 18.12
N THR A 267 -25.14 -12.77 18.46
CA THR A 267 -26.49 -13.34 18.31
C THR A 267 -26.64 -14.48 19.33
N GLN A 268 -27.87 -14.87 19.64
CA GLN A 268 -28.19 -16.06 20.42
C GLN A 268 -28.56 -17.27 19.54
N ASN A 269 -28.58 -17.09 18.21
CA ASN A 269 -28.97 -18.12 17.25
C ASN A 269 -27.75 -18.60 16.43
N PRO A 270 -27.22 -19.81 16.70
CA PRO A 270 -26.07 -20.35 15.97
C PRO A 270 -26.30 -20.50 14.47
N GLU A 271 -27.54 -20.73 14.04
CA GLU A 271 -27.86 -20.87 12.62
C GLU A 271 -27.89 -19.51 11.90
N ALA A 272 -28.29 -18.44 12.60
CA ALA A 272 -28.18 -17.08 12.09
C ALA A 272 -26.70 -16.69 11.95
N TYR A 273 -25.90 -17.08 12.94
CA TYR A 273 -24.47 -16.85 12.96
C TYR A 273 -23.72 -17.57 11.82
N ASP A 274 -23.98 -18.86 11.59
CA ASP A 274 -23.37 -19.60 10.47
C ASP A 274 -23.74 -18.99 9.11
N SER A 275 -25.01 -18.60 8.93
CA SER A 275 -25.47 -17.87 7.74
C SER A 275 -24.70 -16.56 7.56
N TYR A 276 -24.51 -15.77 8.62
CA TYR A 276 -23.72 -14.54 8.58
C TYR A 276 -22.25 -14.79 8.20
N LEU A 277 -21.59 -15.78 8.80
CA LEU A 277 -20.19 -16.11 8.46
C LEU A 277 -20.03 -16.50 6.99
N ARG A 278 -20.95 -17.32 6.46
CA ARG A 278 -20.96 -17.66 5.02
C ARG A 278 -21.17 -16.41 4.17
N GLY A 279 -22.05 -15.52 4.59
CA GLY A 279 -22.32 -14.25 3.93
C GLY A 279 -21.06 -13.38 3.83
N ARG A 280 -20.36 -13.19 4.96
CA ARG A 280 -19.09 -12.43 5.00
C ARG A 280 -18.02 -13.07 4.13
N TYR A 281 -17.85 -14.39 4.20
CA TYR A 281 -16.89 -15.11 3.37
C TYR A 281 -17.15 -14.88 1.87
N LEU A 282 -18.41 -14.82 1.44
CA LEU A 282 -18.75 -14.54 0.05
C LEU A 282 -18.55 -13.07 -0.32
N ILE A 283 -18.97 -12.11 0.51
CA ILE A 283 -18.71 -10.68 0.23
C ILE A 283 -17.22 -10.39 0.10
N ASN A 284 -16.39 -11.02 0.92
CA ASN A 284 -14.94 -10.84 0.88
C ASN A 284 -14.29 -11.31 -0.44
N LYS A 285 -15.01 -12.03 -1.31
CA LYS A 285 -14.56 -12.36 -2.68
C LYS A 285 -14.76 -11.20 -3.67
N GLY A 286 -15.66 -10.26 -3.38
CA GLY A 286 -15.79 -8.98 -4.08
C GLY A 286 -16.40 -9.02 -5.49
N SER A 287 -16.81 -10.18 -6.02
CA SER A 287 -17.55 -10.23 -7.30
C SER A 287 -19.04 -9.95 -7.09
N VAL A 288 -19.72 -9.39 -8.11
CA VAL A 288 -21.17 -9.14 -8.09
C VAL A 288 -21.94 -10.40 -7.65
N GLU A 289 -21.67 -11.53 -8.30
CA GLU A 289 -22.29 -12.82 -7.97
C GLU A 289 -22.04 -13.24 -6.52
N SER A 290 -20.81 -13.07 -6.02
CA SER A 290 -20.47 -13.43 -4.65
C SER A 290 -21.18 -12.52 -3.63
N ILE A 291 -21.32 -11.23 -3.94
CA ILE A 291 -22.01 -10.28 -3.06
C ILE A 291 -23.51 -10.55 -3.04
N GLU A 292 -24.14 -10.88 -4.18
CA GLU A 292 -25.55 -11.27 -4.21
C GLU A 292 -25.84 -12.54 -3.39
N LYS A 293 -24.98 -13.55 -3.52
CA LYS A 293 -25.08 -14.77 -2.71
C LYS A 293 -24.84 -14.48 -1.22
N GLY A 294 -23.91 -13.57 -0.92
CA GLY A 294 -23.64 -13.10 0.44
C GLY A 294 -24.85 -12.39 1.06
N ARG A 295 -25.48 -11.49 0.30
CA ARG A 295 -26.71 -10.79 0.69
C ARG A 295 -27.82 -11.76 1.07
N ALA A 296 -28.08 -12.77 0.24
CA ALA A 296 -29.10 -13.77 0.50
C ALA A 296 -28.83 -14.58 1.79
N LEU A 297 -27.57 -14.73 2.18
CA LEU A 297 -27.20 -15.37 3.44
C LEU A 297 -27.41 -14.45 4.65
N PHE A 298 -27.18 -13.14 4.53
CA PHE A 298 -27.54 -12.20 5.59
C PHE A 298 -29.06 -12.08 5.76
N GLU A 299 -29.82 -12.09 4.66
CA GLU A 299 -31.28 -12.17 4.69
C GLU A 299 -31.76 -13.43 5.43
N GLN A 300 -31.11 -14.58 5.21
CA GLN A 300 -31.38 -15.80 6.00
C GLN A 300 -30.98 -15.66 7.47
N ALA A 301 -29.89 -14.94 7.78
CA ALA A 301 -29.46 -14.69 9.14
C ALA A 301 -30.52 -13.88 9.90
N ILE A 302 -31.00 -12.77 9.34
CA ILE A 302 -32.03 -11.94 9.99
C ILE A 302 -33.41 -12.61 10.02
N ALA A 303 -33.71 -13.52 9.07
CA ALA A 303 -34.93 -14.32 9.13
C ALA A 303 -34.94 -15.28 10.33
N LYS A 304 -33.76 -15.75 10.77
CA LYS A 304 -33.57 -16.63 11.93
C LYS A 304 -33.41 -15.86 13.24
N ASP A 305 -32.80 -14.70 13.19
CA ASP A 305 -32.67 -13.77 14.32
C ASP A 305 -32.88 -12.32 13.85
N PRO A 306 -34.12 -11.80 13.92
CA PRO A 306 -34.43 -10.43 13.51
C PRO A 306 -33.73 -9.34 14.33
N ASN A 307 -33.12 -9.69 15.48
CA ASN A 307 -32.37 -8.74 16.30
C ASN A 307 -30.87 -8.77 16.01
N PHE A 308 -30.44 -9.49 14.96
CA PHE A 308 -29.03 -9.63 14.64
C PHE A 308 -28.50 -8.41 13.86
N ALA A 309 -28.00 -7.42 14.60
CA ALA A 309 -27.55 -6.13 14.07
C ALA A 309 -26.51 -6.25 12.93
N LEU A 310 -25.53 -7.16 13.05
CA LEU A 310 -24.54 -7.42 12.00
C LEU A 310 -25.15 -8.02 10.73
N GLY A 311 -26.25 -8.77 10.84
CA GLY A 311 -27.00 -9.26 9.69
C GLY A 311 -27.59 -8.11 8.86
N HIS A 312 -28.23 -7.15 9.54
CA HIS A 312 -28.74 -5.93 8.92
C HIS A 312 -27.62 -5.09 8.28
N ALA A 313 -26.50 -4.89 9.00
CA ALA A 313 -25.33 -4.19 8.45
C ALA A 313 -24.77 -4.88 7.19
N GLY A 314 -24.69 -6.22 7.20
CA GLY A 314 -24.25 -7.01 6.04
C GLY A 314 -25.15 -6.87 4.81
N ILE A 315 -26.46 -6.73 4.99
CA ILE A 315 -27.40 -6.44 3.88
C ILE A 315 -27.14 -5.03 3.35
N ALA A 316 -27.02 -4.02 4.22
CA ALA A 316 -26.72 -2.65 3.82
C ALA A 316 -25.42 -2.58 3.01
N ASP A 317 -24.34 -3.21 3.50
CA ASP A 317 -23.06 -3.29 2.80
C ASP A 317 -23.17 -3.96 1.44
N SER A 318 -23.98 -5.02 1.33
CA SER A 318 -24.22 -5.71 0.06
C SER A 318 -24.77 -4.75 -0.99
N TYR A 319 -25.80 -3.97 -0.64
CA TYR A 319 -26.42 -3.00 -1.54
C TYR A 319 -25.46 -1.87 -1.90
N ILE A 320 -24.71 -1.35 -0.92
CA ILE A 320 -23.69 -0.32 -1.14
C ILE A 320 -22.61 -0.82 -2.12
N LEU A 321 -22.11 -2.05 -1.93
CA LEU A 321 -21.08 -2.63 -2.78
C LEU A 321 -21.59 -2.92 -4.21
N LEU A 322 -22.80 -3.49 -4.34
CA LEU A 322 -23.42 -3.73 -5.64
C LEU A 322 -23.62 -2.43 -6.43
N CYS A 323 -24.03 -1.35 -5.75
CA CYS A 323 -24.11 -0.03 -6.38
C CYS A 323 -22.73 0.48 -6.82
N LYS A 324 -21.70 0.38 -5.97
CA LYS A 324 -20.32 0.80 -6.31
C LYS A 324 -19.70 0.01 -7.46
N LEU A 325 -20.12 -1.24 -7.65
CA LEU A 325 -19.74 -2.10 -8.77
C LEU A 325 -20.57 -1.85 -10.04
N GLY A 326 -21.59 -0.99 -9.97
CA GLY A 326 -22.49 -0.68 -11.08
C GLY A 326 -23.52 -1.77 -11.37
N ALA A 327 -23.70 -2.74 -10.46
CA ALA A 327 -24.68 -3.81 -10.60
C ALA A 327 -26.10 -3.38 -10.22
N LEU A 328 -26.22 -2.37 -9.35
CA LEU A 328 -27.50 -1.75 -8.97
C LEU A 328 -27.42 -0.23 -9.14
N LEU A 329 -28.57 0.36 -9.47
CA LEU A 329 -28.67 1.83 -9.52
C LEU A 329 -28.77 2.41 -8.10
N PRO A 330 -28.30 3.66 -7.89
CA PRO A 330 -28.40 4.32 -6.61
C PRO A 330 -29.83 4.35 -6.04
N ASP A 331 -30.82 4.64 -6.88
CA ASP A 331 -32.24 4.74 -6.49
C ASP A 331 -32.84 3.38 -6.05
N GLU A 332 -32.23 2.27 -6.47
CA GLU A 332 -32.65 0.91 -6.08
C GLU A 332 -31.96 0.48 -4.78
N ALA A 333 -30.67 0.79 -4.65
CA ALA A 333 -29.85 0.31 -3.54
C ALA A 333 -29.98 1.17 -2.27
N ALA A 334 -30.03 2.50 -2.41
CA ALA A 334 -29.96 3.42 -1.28
C ALA A 334 -31.14 3.28 -0.30
N PRO A 335 -32.42 3.19 -0.74
CA PRO A 335 -33.54 3.08 0.20
C PRO A 335 -33.46 1.84 1.08
N ILE A 336 -33.01 0.71 0.51
CA ILE A 336 -32.87 -0.55 1.24
C ILE A 336 -31.69 -0.46 2.20
N ALA A 337 -30.53 0.00 1.74
CA ALA A 337 -29.36 0.18 2.60
C ALA A 337 -29.63 1.14 3.77
N TRP A 338 -30.40 2.21 3.55
CA TRP A 338 -30.84 3.13 4.60
C TRP A 338 -31.73 2.47 5.64
N SER A 339 -32.70 1.66 5.20
CA SER A 339 -33.58 0.92 6.10
C SER A 339 -32.78 -0.05 6.97
N GLU A 340 -31.90 -0.83 6.35
CA GLU A 340 -31.10 -1.86 7.01
C GLU A 340 -30.07 -1.26 7.98
N VAL A 341 -29.37 -0.20 7.60
CA VAL A 341 -28.40 0.45 8.50
C VAL A 341 -29.09 1.11 9.69
N THR A 342 -30.30 1.65 9.49
CA THR A 342 -31.11 2.22 10.57
C THR A 342 -31.55 1.14 11.55
N ALA A 343 -31.97 -0.03 11.05
CA ALA A 343 -32.30 -1.18 11.88
C ALA A 343 -31.08 -1.68 12.66
N ALA A 344 -29.92 -1.83 12.00
CA ALA A 344 -28.68 -2.26 12.63
C ALA A 344 -28.29 -1.36 13.82
N LEU A 345 -28.31 -0.03 13.63
CA LEU A 345 -27.94 0.94 14.67
C LEU A 345 -29.02 1.11 15.75
N ALA A 346 -30.28 0.78 15.47
CA ALA A 346 -31.33 0.72 16.49
C ALA A 346 -31.19 -0.52 17.39
N LEU A 347 -30.69 -1.63 16.84
CA LEU A 347 -30.40 -2.86 17.57
C LEU A 347 -29.08 -2.78 18.36
N ASP A 348 -28.09 -2.09 17.81
CA ASP A 348 -26.78 -1.89 18.44
C ASP A 348 -26.16 -0.53 18.08
N ASP A 349 -26.28 0.43 19.00
CA ASP A 349 -25.71 1.78 18.86
C ASP A 349 -24.18 1.84 19.11
N LYS A 350 -23.55 0.69 19.39
CA LYS A 350 -22.10 0.52 19.50
C LYS A 350 -21.51 -0.27 18.33
N LEU A 351 -22.29 -0.52 17.27
CA LEU A 351 -21.85 -1.23 16.08
C LEU A 351 -21.10 -0.28 15.12
N ALA A 352 -19.78 -0.42 15.04
CA ALA A 352 -18.94 0.44 14.21
C ALA A 352 -19.30 0.32 12.71
N GLU A 353 -19.58 -0.89 12.23
CA GLU A 353 -19.95 -1.22 10.87
C GLU A 353 -21.19 -0.45 10.44
N GLY A 354 -22.22 -0.37 11.30
CA GLY A 354 -23.43 0.40 11.01
C GLY A 354 -23.13 1.89 10.77
N TYR A 355 -22.23 2.49 11.57
CA TYR A 355 -21.81 3.87 11.35
C TYR A 355 -20.97 4.03 10.07
N ILE A 356 -20.11 3.07 9.73
CA ILE A 356 -19.36 3.09 8.47
C ILE A 356 -20.32 3.07 7.28
N SER A 357 -21.26 2.11 7.24
CA SER A 357 -22.22 1.98 6.13
C SER A 357 -23.10 3.23 6.02
N ARG A 358 -23.57 3.79 7.14
CA ARG A 358 -24.37 5.02 7.14
C ARG A 358 -23.58 6.24 6.68
N GLY A 359 -22.31 6.34 7.08
CA GLY A 359 -21.38 7.35 6.59
C GLY A 359 -21.18 7.28 5.08
N ILE A 360 -21.09 6.06 4.51
CA ILE A 360 -21.01 5.86 3.06
C ILE A 360 -22.30 6.33 2.38
N LEU A 361 -23.47 5.99 2.94
CA LEU A 361 -24.76 6.43 2.39
C LEU A 361 -24.90 7.97 2.39
N LEU A 362 -24.58 8.59 3.52
CA LEU A 362 -24.60 10.04 3.69
C LEU A 362 -23.68 10.74 2.69
N ASN A 363 -22.48 10.21 2.45
CA ASN A 363 -21.53 10.82 1.53
C ASN A 363 -21.89 10.60 0.06
N ASP A 364 -22.15 9.36 -0.34
CA ASP A 364 -22.24 8.99 -1.75
C ASP A 364 -23.62 9.25 -2.36
N PHE A 365 -24.69 9.27 -1.55
CA PHE A 365 -26.07 9.40 -2.02
C PHE A 365 -26.71 10.72 -1.59
N GLU A 366 -26.48 11.17 -0.36
CA GLU A 366 -27.07 12.40 0.18
C GLU A 366 -26.14 13.62 0.06
N TRP A 367 -24.88 13.43 -0.34
CA TRP A 367 -23.86 14.49 -0.43
C TRP A 367 -23.67 15.27 0.89
N ASN A 368 -23.92 14.62 2.03
CA ASN A 368 -23.90 15.21 3.36
C ASN A 368 -22.63 14.81 4.12
N GLY A 369 -21.48 15.36 3.71
CA GLY A 369 -20.18 15.10 4.33
C GLY A 369 -20.16 15.43 5.83
N ALA A 370 -20.80 16.51 6.27
CA ALA A 370 -20.81 16.88 7.68
C ALA A 370 -21.50 15.84 8.59
N ALA A 371 -22.53 15.15 8.09
CA ALA A 371 -23.16 14.04 8.81
C ALA A 371 -22.32 12.75 8.69
N ALA A 372 -21.77 12.47 7.50
CA ALA A 372 -20.90 11.32 7.29
C ALA A 372 -19.66 11.36 8.20
N GLU A 373 -19.01 12.53 8.34
CA GLU A 373 -17.86 12.73 9.21
C GLU A 373 -18.18 12.39 10.68
N LYS A 374 -19.39 12.70 11.16
CA LYS A 374 -19.79 12.32 12.53
C LYS A 374 -19.86 10.81 12.69
N ASP A 375 -20.42 10.13 11.70
CA ASP A 375 -20.54 8.67 11.71
C ASP A 375 -19.18 8.00 11.61
N TYR A 376 -18.29 8.45 10.72
CA TYR A 376 -16.94 7.88 10.65
C TYR A 376 -16.14 8.10 11.93
N ARG A 377 -16.22 9.29 12.55
CA ARG A 377 -15.59 9.53 13.85
C ARG A 377 -16.17 8.61 14.93
N ARG A 378 -17.48 8.41 14.95
CA ARG A 378 -18.12 7.47 15.87
C ARG A 378 -17.65 6.03 15.64
N ALA A 379 -17.53 5.60 14.39
CA ALA A 379 -16.97 4.29 14.06
C ALA A 379 -15.52 4.13 14.55
N GLN A 380 -14.69 5.18 14.43
CA GLN A 380 -13.31 5.18 14.92
C GLN A 380 -13.21 5.19 16.45
N GLU A 381 -14.16 5.82 17.16
CA GLU A 381 -14.26 5.74 18.62
C GLU A 381 -14.64 4.33 19.07
N LEU A 382 -15.55 3.68 18.35
CA LEU A 382 -16.02 2.33 18.67
C LEU A 382 -14.98 1.26 18.27
N SER A 383 -14.31 1.42 17.14
CA SER A 383 -13.30 0.50 16.61
C SER A 383 -12.04 1.27 16.15
N PRO A 384 -11.14 1.64 17.08
CA PRO A 384 -9.95 2.45 16.77
C PRO A 384 -9.00 1.79 15.77
N ASN A 385 -9.04 0.45 15.67
CA ASN A 385 -8.25 -0.35 14.73
C ASN A 385 -9.01 -0.69 13.43
N SER A 386 -10.19 -0.09 13.16
CA SER A 386 -10.87 -0.26 11.88
C SER A 386 -10.13 0.50 10.76
N ALA A 387 -9.35 -0.24 9.96
CA ALA A 387 -8.72 0.30 8.76
C ALA A 387 -9.78 0.78 7.75
N GLU A 388 -10.93 0.12 7.71
CA GLU A 388 -12.05 0.46 6.83
C GLU A 388 -12.66 1.82 7.20
N ALA A 389 -12.96 2.08 8.48
CA ALA A 389 -13.50 3.37 8.92
C ALA A 389 -12.58 4.54 8.52
N ARG A 390 -11.27 4.38 8.74
CA ARG A 390 -10.25 5.38 8.37
C ARG A 390 -10.14 5.56 6.85
N HIS A 391 -10.23 4.47 6.10
CA HIS A 391 -10.19 4.51 4.64
C HIS A 391 -11.38 5.28 4.05
N TRP A 392 -12.60 4.97 4.48
CA TRP A 392 -13.80 5.65 3.96
C TRP A 392 -13.83 7.12 4.35
N TYR A 393 -13.45 7.45 5.59
CA TYR A 393 -13.34 8.83 6.03
C TYR A 393 -12.29 9.62 5.22
N ALA A 394 -11.13 9.02 4.95
CA ALA A 394 -10.12 9.64 4.09
C ALA A 394 -10.65 9.96 2.68
N ARG A 395 -11.48 9.07 2.11
CA ARG A 395 -12.09 9.30 0.81
C ARG A 395 -13.08 10.45 0.83
N GLU A 396 -13.90 10.54 1.86
CA GLU A 396 -14.84 11.65 2.08
C GLU A 396 -14.09 12.99 2.16
N LEU A 397 -13.07 13.06 3.02
CA LEU A 397 -12.22 14.25 3.17
C LEU A 397 -11.64 14.70 1.82
N ALA A 398 -11.15 13.75 1.02
CA ALA A 398 -10.60 14.06 -0.31
C ALA A 398 -11.66 14.53 -1.32
N GLN A 399 -12.90 14.02 -1.24
CA GLN A 399 -14.02 14.50 -2.07
C GLN A 399 -14.33 15.97 -1.81
N PHE A 400 -14.18 16.42 -0.56
CA PHE A 400 -14.32 17.83 -0.17
C PHE A 400 -12.98 18.60 -0.20
N SER A 401 -11.97 18.10 -0.94
CA SER A 401 -10.65 18.72 -1.11
C SER A 401 -9.84 18.96 0.18
N ARG A 402 -10.19 18.30 1.29
CA ARG A 402 -9.45 18.29 2.57
C ARG A 402 -8.28 17.32 2.52
N PHE A 403 -7.40 17.48 1.54
CA PHE A 403 -6.40 16.48 1.17
C PHE A 403 -5.39 16.13 2.28
N GLU A 404 -4.90 17.12 3.03
CA GLU A 404 -3.94 16.85 4.10
C GLU A 404 -4.56 16.05 5.26
N GLU A 405 -5.85 16.23 5.52
CA GLU A 405 -6.58 15.42 6.50
C GLU A 405 -6.81 14.00 5.96
N ALA A 406 -7.24 13.90 4.70
CA ALA A 406 -7.39 12.63 4.00
C ALA A 406 -6.09 11.81 4.00
N LEU A 407 -4.94 12.45 3.77
CA LEU A 407 -3.63 11.80 3.78
C LEU A 407 -3.21 11.31 5.16
N ARG A 408 -3.64 11.97 6.24
CA ARG A 408 -3.44 11.48 7.61
C ARG A 408 -4.29 10.25 7.89
N GLU A 409 -5.57 10.29 7.55
CA GLU A 409 -6.50 9.19 7.78
C GLU A 409 -6.14 7.95 6.95
N ILE A 410 -5.86 8.10 5.65
CA ILE A 410 -5.44 6.97 4.81
C ILE A 410 -4.07 6.43 5.22
N GLY A 411 -3.18 7.28 5.74
CA GLY A 411 -1.91 6.86 6.31
C GLY A 411 -2.07 6.06 7.60
N ALA A 412 -3.08 6.38 8.42
CA ALA A 412 -3.44 5.57 9.58
C ALA A 412 -4.09 4.23 9.17
N ALA A 413 -4.95 4.23 8.15
CA ALA A 413 -5.48 3.01 7.56
C ALA A 413 -4.37 2.09 7.02
N GLU A 414 -3.38 2.67 6.32
CA GLU A 414 -2.21 1.93 5.82
C GLU A 414 -1.37 1.33 6.94
N LYS A 415 -1.26 1.99 8.10
CA LYS A 415 -0.56 1.39 9.25
C LYS A 415 -1.26 0.13 9.71
N LEU A 416 -2.58 0.17 9.85
CA LEU A 416 -3.41 -0.98 10.27
C LEU A 416 -3.43 -2.10 9.22
N ASP A 417 -3.37 -1.74 7.93
CA ASP A 417 -3.47 -2.67 6.80
C ASP A 417 -2.33 -2.45 5.77
N PRO A 418 -1.07 -2.75 6.14
CA PRO A 418 0.11 -2.35 5.37
C PRO A 418 0.27 -3.06 4.02
N LEU A 419 -0.37 -4.21 3.85
CA LEU A 419 -0.36 -5.02 2.63
C LEU A 419 -1.62 -4.86 1.76
N SER A 420 -2.53 -3.95 2.10
CA SER A 420 -3.74 -3.72 1.30
C SER A 420 -3.45 -2.92 0.02
N ALA A 421 -3.59 -3.59 -1.12
CA ALA A 421 -3.54 -2.95 -2.44
C ALA A 421 -4.66 -1.89 -2.58
N PHE A 422 -5.82 -2.14 -1.98
CA PHE A 422 -6.97 -1.23 -2.02
C PHE A 422 -6.73 0.09 -1.28
N ILE A 423 -6.18 0.05 -0.06
CA ILE A 423 -5.82 1.25 0.70
C ILE A 423 -4.72 2.04 -0.02
N ARG A 424 -3.71 1.37 -0.56
CA ARG A 424 -2.66 2.01 -1.36
C ARG A 424 -3.20 2.68 -2.61
N THR A 425 -4.09 2.01 -3.34
CA THR A 425 -4.77 2.58 -4.51
C THR A 425 -5.56 3.84 -4.13
N SER A 426 -6.22 3.82 -2.98
CA SER A 426 -7.00 4.95 -2.50
C SER A 426 -6.10 6.12 -2.07
N LYS A 427 -4.98 5.85 -1.40
CA LYS A 427 -3.94 6.84 -1.11
C LYS A 427 -3.38 7.47 -2.39
N ALA A 428 -3.08 6.65 -3.40
CA ALA A 428 -2.64 7.12 -4.71
C ALA A 428 -3.66 8.06 -5.35
N LYS A 429 -4.96 7.71 -5.29
CA LYS A 429 -6.05 8.55 -5.79
C LYS A 429 -6.13 9.90 -5.06
N ILE A 430 -5.97 9.91 -3.74
CA ILE A 430 -5.96 11.14 -2.92
C ILE A 430 -4.77 12.02 -3.31
N LEU A 431 -3.58 11.44 -3.44
CA LEU A 431 -2.37 12.14 -3.86
C LEU A 431 -2.49 12.71 -5.27
N TRP A 432 -3.05 11.93 -6.20
CA TRP A 432 -3.35 12.36 -7.56
C TRP A 432 -4.32 13.56 -7.58
N ALA A 433 -5.41 13.49 -6.81
CA ALA A 433 -6.38 14.59 -6.70
C ALA A 433 -5.75 15.86 -6.10
N ALA A 434 -4.83 15.69 -5.15
CA ALA A 434 -4.01 16.75 -4.56
C ALA A 434 -2.88 17.25 -5.48
N ARG A 435 -2.77 16.74 -6.72
CA ARG A 435 -1.71 17.03 -7.71
C ARG A 435 -0.29 16.67 -7.25
N ARG A 436 -0.17 15.71 -6.32
CA ARG A 436 1.10 15.16 -5.80
C ARG A 436 1.47 13.89 -6.54
N TYR A 437 1.69 14.02 -7.85
CA TYR A 437 1.87 12.88 -8.76
C TYR A 437 3.10 12.03 -8.42
N ASP A 438 4.21 12.65 -8.04
CA ASP A 438 5.45 11.96 -7.66
C ASP A 438 5.27 11.07 -6.41
N ASP A 439 4.37 11.45 -5.51
CA ASP A 439 4.03 10.65 -4.33
C ASP A 439 3.00 9.56 -4.67
N ALA A 440 2.11 9.80 -5.65
CA ALA A 440 1.05 8.89 -6.06
C ALA A 440 1.60 7.66 -6.81
N ILE A 441 2.56 7.86 -7.72
CA ILE A 441 3.14 6.81 -8.56
C ILE A 441 3.69 5.63 -7.73
N PRO A 442 4.53 5.83 -6.70
CA PRO A 442 5.00 4.74 -5.84
C PRO A 442 3.88 3.97 -5.16
N GLN A 443 2.77 4.63 -4.79
CA GLN A 443 1.62 3.95 -4.17
C GLN A 443 0.90 3.04 -5.17
N CYS A 444 0.73 3.48 -6.41
CA CYS A 444 0.19 2.65 -7.49
C CYS A 444 1.08 1.44 -7.77
N LEU A 445 2.39 1.65 -7.90
CA LEU A 445 3.34 0.56 -8.16
C LEU A 445 3.34 -0.46 -7.03
N ARG A 446 3.32 0.00 -5.77
CA ARG A 446 3.27 -0.89 -4.61
C ARG A 446 1.95 -1.66 -4.51
N ALA A 447 0.83 -1.05 -4.89
CA ALA A 447 -0.44 -1.78 -5.00
C ALA A 447 -0.36 -2.90 -6.05
N LEU A 448 0.31 -2.66 -7.18
CA LEU A 448 0.51 -3.66 -8.24
C LEU A 448 1.53 -4.73 -7.86
N ASP A 449 2.49 -4.46 -6.98
CA ASP A 449 3.37 -5.48 -6.41
C ASP A 449 2.57 -6.50 -5.58
N PHE A 450 1.54 -6.04 -4.87
CA PHE A 450 0.67 -6.89 -4.05
C PHE A 450 -0.37 -7.61 -4.90
N GLU A 451 -1.02 -6.89 -5.81
CA GLU A 451 -2.06 -7.41 -6.70
C GLU A 451 -1.79 -6.99 -8.16
N PRO A 452 -1.04 -7.80 -8.93
CA PRO A 452 -0.63 -7.43 -10.30
C PRO A 452 -1.77 -7.25 -11.31
N ASN A 453 -2.95 -7.81 -11.01
CA ASN A 453 -4.13 -7.79 -11.88
C ASN A 453 -5.16 -6.74 -11.44
N LEU A 454 -4.83 -5.88 -10.47
CA LEU A 454 -5.73 -4.82 -10.05
C LEU A 454 -5.72 -3.69 -11.09
N ALA A 455 -6.84 -3.50 -11.80
CA ALA A 455 -6.92 -2.51 -12.87
C ALA A 455 -6.83 -1.06 -12.35
N ARG A 456 -7.48 -0.75 -11.22
CA ARG A 456 -7.67 0.63 -10.74
C ARG A 456 -6.36 1.42 -10.50
N PRO A 457 -5.28 0.87 -9.89
CA PRO A 457 -3.98 1.53 -9.81
C PRO A 457 -3.43 1.97 -11.17
N LEU A 458 -3.63 1.19 -12.23
CA LEU A 458 -3.09 1.48 -13.58
C LEU A 458 -3.75 2.71 -14.19
N SER A 459 -5.05 2.90 -13.98
CA SER A 459 -5.76 4.12 -14.42
C SER A 459 -5.18 5.37 -13.74
N ILE A 460 -4.96 5.32 -12.42
CA ILE A 460 -4.35 6.44 -11.67
C ILE A 460 -2.90 6.66 -12.11
N LEU A 461 -2.13 5.59 -12.29
CA LEU A 461 -0.74 5.64 -12.73
C LEU A 461 -0.62 6.27 -14.12
N SER A 462 -1.50 5.88 -15.04
CA SER A 462 -1.61 6.48 -16.37
C SER A 462 -1.88 7.99 -16.28
N GLN A 463 -2.88 8.41 -15.48
CA GLN A 463 -3.20 9.82 -15.30
C GLN A 463 -2.04 10.63 -14.71
N CYS A 464 -1.32 10.09 -13.72
CA CYS A 464 -0.14 10.73 -13.15
C CYS A 464 0.94 10.98 -14.22
N TYR A 465 1.28 9.96 -15.01
CA TYR A 465 2.29 10.08 -16.06
C TYR A 465 1.87 11.06 -17.17
N LEU A 466 0.62 11.00 -17.62
CA LEU A 466 0.11 11.92 -18.65
C LEU A 466 0.13 13.37 -18.18
N GLN A 467 -0.23 13.64 -16.91
CA GLN A 467 -0.20 14.99 -16.33
C GLN A 467 1.23 15.53 -16.12
N GLN A 468 2.22 14.64 -16.04
CA GLN A 468 3.64 14.98 -16.03
C GLN A 468 4.29 15.02 -17.42
N ASN A 469 3.51 14.81 -18.50
CA ASN A 469 4.00 14.68 -19.89
C ASN A 469 4.90 13.46 -20.16
N HIS A 470 4.85 12.43 -19.30
CA HIS A 470 5.48 11.13 -19.52
C HIS A 470 4.56 10.23 -20.36
N PHE A 471 4.34 10.62 -21.63
CA PHE A 471 3.36 9.98 -22.51
C PHE A 471 3.61 8.48 -22.75
N PRO A 472 4.85 7.99 -22.99
CA PRO A 472 5.08 6.56 -23.21
C PRO A 472 4.63 5.69 -22.03
N GLU A 473 4.99 6.07 -20.82
CA GLU A 473 4.62 5.38 -19.58
C GLU A 473 3.11 5.48 -19.31
N GLY A 474 2.52 6.66 -19.55
CA GLY A 474 1.09 6.88 -19.40
C GLY A 474 0.25 6.02 -20.34
N ILE A 475 0.65 5.90 -21.61
CA ILE A 475 0.00 5.04 -22.61
C ILE A 475 0.19 3.56 -22.27
N ALA A 476 1.37 3.16 -21.80
CA ALA A 476 1.62 1.77 -21.40
C ALA A 476 0.73 1.35 -20.22
N ALA A 477 0.59 2.21 -19.21
CA ALA A 477 -0.31 1.97 -18.08
C ALA A 477 -1.78 1.92 -18.51
N ALA A 478 -2.22 2.80 -19.44
CA ALA A 478 -3.57 2.78 -19.98
C ALA A 478 -3.89 1.49 -20.74
N LYS A 479 -2.98 1.01 -21.60
CA LYS A 479 -3.16 -0.25 -22.33
C LYS A 479 -3.34 -1.44 -21.38
N ARG A 480 -2.49 -1.52 -20.34
CA ARG A 480 -2.61 -2.57 -19.34
C ARG A 480 -3.89 -2.46 -18.52
N TYR A 481 -4.37 -1.23 -18.27
CA TYR A 481 -5.69 -1.02 -17.66
C TYR A 481 -6.78 -1.63 -18.55
N ASP A 482 -6.82 -1.30 -19.84
CA ASP A 482 -7.83 -1.79 -20.78
C ASP A 482 -7.83 -3.32 -20.93
N GLU A 483 -6.64 -3.93 -20.94
CA GLU A 483 -6.45 -5.39 -20.95
C GLU A 483 -7.11 -6.07 -19.75
N LEU A 484 -7.06 -5.43 -18.57
CA LEU A 484 -7.61 -5.97 -17.32
C LEU A 484 -9.06 -5.59 -17.07
N SER A 485 -9.53 -4.44 -17.58
CA SER A 485 -10.91 -3.97 -17.43
C SER A 485 -11.86 -4.47 -18.53
N GLY A 486 -11.39 -5.35 -19.42
CA GLY A 486 -12.21 -6.00 -20.43
C GLY A 486 -12.58 -5.12 -21.63
N GLY A 487 -11.70 -4.18 -22.02
CA GLY A 487 -11.82 -3.47 -23.30
C GLY A 487 -13.11 -2.66 -23.50
N SER A 488 -13.58 -1.96 -22.47
CA SER A 488 -14.63 -0.94 -22.64
C SER A 488 -13.98 0.37 -23.08
N GLY A 489 -13.85 0.52 -24.41
CA GLY A 489 -13.49 1.76 -25.08
C GLY A 489 -14.62 2.79 -25.10
#